data_AF-A0A2V6APE3-F1
#
_entry.id   AF-A0A2V6APE3-F1
#
_cell.length_a   1.000
_cell.length_b   1.000
_cell.length_c   1.000
_cell.angle_alpha   90.00
_cell.angle_beta   90.00
_cell.angle_gamma   90.00
#
_symmetry.space_group_name_H-M   'P 1'
#
loop_
_entity.id
_entity.type
_entity.pdbx_description
1 polymer ?
#
loop_
_entity_poly.entity_id
_entity_poly.type
_entity_poly.pdbx_seq_one_letter_code
_entity_poly.pdbx_strand_id
1 'polypeptide(L)'
;MSDERHEGEREFDLLDRVDLLIATLPPGDAMRRELLDLRMEISQHEEIFVEARQTIEKLEEVIKKVTSPANRIGTFLGSVGKETAHIVVGGADYYCNIDPRIPMAKLKKGTRVLVNEAFV
;
A
#
# COMPACT_ATOMS: atom_id res chain seq x y z
N MET A 1 5.30 2.25 24.76
CA MET A 1 4.16 3.09 24.33
C MET A 1 4.72 4.43 23.92
N SER A 2 4.34 4.87 22.72
CA SER A 2 4.46 6.26 22.22
C SER A 2 5.83 6.67 21.65
N ASP A 3 6.04 6.38 20.37
CA ASP A 3 6.88 7.22 19.50
C ASP A 3 6.39 7.08 18.05
N GLU A 4 5.31 7.78 17.71
CA GLU A 4 4.68 7.79 16.37
C GLU A 4 4.18 9.20 15.98
N ARG A 5 4.80 10.28 16.47
CA ARG A 5 4.28 11.64 16.19
C ARG A 5 5.36 12.66 15.84
N HIS A 6 6.08 12.47 14.73
CA HIS A 6 6.85 13.55 14.10
C HIS A 6 6.94 13.40 12.57
N GLU A 7 5.82 13.37 11.87
CA GLU A 7 5.80 13.51 10.39
C GLU A 7 5.01 14.74 9.88
N GLY A 8 4.37 15.53 10.75
CA GLY A 8 3.47 16.62 10.33
C GLY A 8 4.00 18.07 10.43
N GLU A 9 5.24 18.30 10.88
CA GLU A 9 5.67 19.64 11.37
C GLU A 9 6.48 20.50 10.38
N ARG A 10 6.61 20.15 9.09
CA ARG A 10 7.49 20.90 8.16
C ARG A 10 6.92 21.29 6.79
N GLU A 11 5.60 21.22 6.61
CA GLU A 11 4.96 21.67 5.36
C GLU A 11 4.36 23.08 5.49
N PHE A 12 3.88 23.46 6.69
CA PHE A 12 3.30 24.79 6.96
C PHE A 12 4.29 25.97 7.05
N ASP A 13 5.60 25.74 6.97
CA ASP A 13 6.60 26.78 7.26
C ASP A 13 7.02 27.59 5.99
N LEU A 14 6.81 27.06 4.78
CA LEU A 14 7.29 27.72 3.56
C LEU A 14 6.41 28.91 3.14
N LEU A 15 5.10 28.71 3.07
CA LEU A 15 4.16 29.79 2.75
C LEU A 15 4.13 30.87 3.84
N ASP A 16 4.20 30.48 5.11
CA ASP A 16 4.27 31.41 6.25
C ASP A 16 5.53 32.29 6.19
N ARG A 17 6.67 31.73 5.80
CA ARG A 17 7.91 32.51 5.58
C ARG A 17 7.80 33.45 4.39
N VAL A 18 7.17 33.01 3.30
CA VAL A 18 6.92 33.87 2.13
C VAL A 18 5.98 35.02 2.50
N ASP A 19 4.94 34.76 3.28
CA ASP A 19 4.00 35.77 3.78
C ASP A 19 4.69 36.77 4.71
N LEU A 20 5.60 36.31 5.58
CA LEU A 20 6.44 37.19 6.41
C LEU A 20 7.33 38.10 5.56
N LEU A 21 7.96 37.57 4.50
CA LEU A 21 8.81 38.35 3.59
C LEU A 21 7.98 39.40 2.83
N ILE A 22 6.79 39.05 2.34
CA ILE A 22 5.86 39.97 1.69
C ILE A 22 5.44 41.10 2.63
N ALA A 23 5.21 40.80 3.92
CA ALA A 23 4.82 41.79 4.92
C ALA A 23 5.93 42.83 5.22
N THR A 24 7.20 42.45 5.04
CA THR A 24 8.35 43.37 5.23
C THR A 24 8.60 44.33 4.07
N LEU A 25 8.01 44.07 2.90
CA LEU A 25 8.25 44.85 1.67
C LEU A 25 7.21 45.98 1.48
N PRO A 26 7.60 47.16 0.95
CA PRO A 26 6.67 48.24 0.65
C PRO A 26 5.63 47.85 -0.43
N PRO A 27 4.40 48.38 -0.38
CA PRO A 27 3.32 48.00 -1.31
C PRO A 27 3.53 48.41 -2.78
N GLY A 28 4.60 49.16 -3.10
CA GLY A 28 4.96 49.56 -4.47
C GLY A 28 6.13 48.78 -5.08
N ASP A 29 6.75 47.87 -4.33
CA ASP A 29 7.96 47.16 -4.76
C ASP A 29 7.63 46.12 -5.86
N ALA A 30 8.49 46.03 -6.87
CA ALA A 30 8.40 44.99 -7.89
C ALA A 30 8.60 43.59 -7.28
N MET A 31 9.49 43.48 -6.29
CA MET A 31 9.78 42.22 -5.59
C MET A 31 8.56 41.66 -4.84
N ARG A 32 7.68 42.54 -4.35
CA ARG A 32 6.47 42.14 -3.65
C ARG A 32 5.47 41.44 -4.56
N ARG A 33 5.37 41.87 -5.83
CA ARG A 33 4.53 41.22 -6.84
C ARG A 33 5.06 39.83 -7.18
N GLU A 34 6.36 39.72 -7.42
CA GLU A 34 7.02 38.46 -7.73
C GLU A 34 6.87 37.42 -6.60
N LEU A 35 6.97 37.86 -5.33
CA LEU A 35 6.71 36.97 -4.18
C LEU A 35 5.25 36.56 -4.03
N LEU A 36 4.29 37.42 -4.40
CA LEU A 36 2.87 37.07 -4.41
C LEU A 36 2.54 36.04 -5.49
N ASP A 37 3.16 36.17 -6.67
CA ASP A 37 3.04 35.20 -7.75
C ASP A 37 3.67 33.86 -7.32
N LEU A 38 4.87 33.88 -6.74
CA LEU A 38 5.54 32.68 -6.23
C LEU A 38 4.74 31.99 -5.12
N ARG A 39 4.11 32.74 -4.22
CA ARG A 39 3.21 32.19 -3.19
C ARG A 39 2.07 31.39 -3.81
N MET A 40 1.45 31.93 -4.86
CA MET A 40 0.35 31.29 -5.55
C MET A 40 0.80 30.01 -6.27
N GLU A 41 1.97 30.03 -6.92
CA GLU A 41 2.55 28.83 -7.54
C GLU A 41 2.88 27.75 -6.51
N ILE A 42 3.49 28.11 -5.38
CA ILE A 42 3.80 27.18 -4.29
C ILE A 42 2.52 26.54 -3.74
N SER A 43 1.49 27.35 -3.48
CA SER A 43 0.19 26.86 -3.01
C SER A 43 -0.46 25.88 -3.99
N GLN A 44 -0.41 26.16 -5.30
CA GLN A 44 -0.93 25.25 -6.32
C GLN A 44 -0.14 23.94 -6.38
N HIS A 45 1.19 24.00 -6.27
CA HIS A 45 2.03 22.81 -6.24
C HIS A 45 1.81 21.96 -4.99
N GLU A 46 1.58 22.56 -3.83
CA GLU A 46 1.23 21.83 -2.60
C GLU A 46 -0.09 21.08 -2.77
N GLU A 47 -1.12 21.73 -3.33
CA GLU A 47 -2.41 21.07 -3.60
C GLU A 47 -2.24 19.85 -4.53
N ILE A 48 -1.51 20.02 -5.65
CA ILE A 48 -1.22 18.93 -6.59
C ILE A 48 -0.43 17.81 -5.91
N PHE A 49 0.52 18.15 -5.05
CA PHE A 49 1.36 17.17 -4.36
C PHE A 49 0.57 16.34 -3.35
N VAL A 50 -0.32 16.98 -2.60
CA VAL A 50 -1.24 16.30 -1.69
C VAL A 50 -2.19 15.38 -2.46
N GLU A 51 -2.76 15.85 -3.57
CA GLU A 51 -3.64 15.03 -4.42
C GLU A 51 -2.90 13.82 -5.03
N ALA A 52 -1.67 14.02 -5.50
CA ALA A 52 -0.82 12.96 -6.03
C ALA A 52 -0.50 11.91 -4.95
N ARG A 53 -0.12 12.34 -3.73
CA ARG A 53 0.11 11.43 -2.60
C ARG A 53 -1.12 10.60 -2.27
N GLN A 54 -2.29 11.23 -2.17
CA GLN A 54 -3.55 10.52 -1.92
C GLN A 54 -3.88 9.52 -3.03
N THR A 55 -3.58 9.86 -4.29
CA THR A 55 -3.80 8.97 -5.44
C THR A 55 -2.86 7.77 -5.38
N ILE A 56 -1.59 7.98 -5.04
CA ILE A 56 -0.61 6.90 -4.86
C ILE A 56 -1.06 5.95 -3.76
N GLU A 57 -1.44 6.46 -2.58
CA GLU A 57 -1.94 5.62 -1.48
C GLU A 57 -3.17 4.79 -1.89
N LYS A 58 -4.13 5.40 -2.60
CA LYS A 58 -5.30 4.68 -3.13
C LYS A 58 -4.90 3.59 -4.11
N LEU A 59 -3.95 3.87 -5.01
CA LEU A 59 -3.45 2.90 -5.97
C LEU A 59 -2.72 1.75 -5.26
N GLU A 60 -1.90 2.04 -4.25
CA GLU A 60 -1.25 1.04 -3.42
C GLU A 60 -2.26 0.17 -2.67
N GLU A 61 -3.34 0.76 -2.15
CA GLU A 61 -4.41 0.01 -1.49
C GLU A 61 -5.14 -0.92 -2.48
N VAL A 62 -5.42 -0.44 -3.70
CA VAL A 62 -6.01 -1.26 -4.77
C VAL A 62 -5.06 -2.38 -5.18
N ILE A 63 -3.77 -2.07 -5.37
CA ILE A 63 -2.74 -3.08 -5.65
C ILE A 63 -2.74 -4.11 -4.53
N LYS A 64 -2.74 -3.70 -3.26
CA LYS A 64 -2.78 -4.63 -2.12
C LYS A 64 -4.05 -5.49 -2.14
N LYS A 65 -5.21 -4.94 -2.49
CA LYS A 65 -6.47 -5.71 -2.61
C LYS A 65 -6.43 -6.72 -3.77
N VAL A 66 -5.87 -6.34 -4.91
CA VAL A 66 -5.83 -7.17 -6.12
C VAL A 66 -4.68 -8.19 -6.09
N THR A 67 -3.56 -7.84 -5.45
CA THR A 67 -2.41 -8.73 -5.23
C THR A 67 -2.50 -9.53 -3.94
N SER A 68 -3.50 -9.26 -3.09
CA SER A 68 -3.83 -10.16 -1.98
C SER A 68 -4.09 -11.54 -2.56
N PRO A 69 -3.41 -12.59 -2.06
CA PRO A 69 -3.50 -13.91 -2.65
C PRO A 69 -4.97 -14.33 -2.71
N ALA A 70 -5.46 -14.62 -3.91
CA ALA A 70 -6.80 -15.14 -4.09
C ALA A 70 -6.82 -16.56 -3.55
N ASN A 71 -7.03 -16.66 -2.25
CA ASN A 71 -7.00 -17.92 -1.52
C ASN A 71 -8.13 -18.81 -2.06
N ARG A 72 -7.78 -19.78 -2.88
CA ARG A 72 -8.72 -20.78 -3.41
C ARG A 72 -8.92 -21.87 -2.38
N ILE A 73 -10.16 -22.36 -2.27
CA ILE A 73 -10.48 -23.48 -1.39
C ILE A 73 -10.37 -24.77 -2.22
N GLY A 74 -9.47 -25.65 -1.81
CA GLY A 74 -9.30 -26.99 -2.35
C GLY A 74 -9.79 -28.08 -1.39
N THR A 75 -9.97 -29.29 -1.92
CA THR A 75 -10.21 -30.50 -1.12
C THR A 75 -8.94 -31.33 -1.09
N PHE A 76 -8.42 -31.63 0.11
CA PHE A 76 -7.25 -32.49 0.26
C PHE A 76 -7.62 -33.96 0.03
N LEU A 77 -7.01 -34.59 -0.97
CA LEU A 77 -7.26 -35.99 -1.32
C LEU A 77 -6.25 -36.95 -0.66
N GLY A 78 -5.02 -36.49 -0.41
CA GLY A 78 -4.00 -37.28 0.25
C GLY A 78 -2.60 -36.69 0.13
N SER A 79 -1.62 -37.30 0.79
CA SER A 79 -0.20 -36.95 0.64
C SER A 79 0.46 -37.97 -0.28
N VAL A 80 1.20 -37.52 -1.30
CA VAL A 80 1.98 -38.39 -2.19
C VAL A 80 3.46 -38.43 -1.80
N GLY A 81 3.94 -37.42 -1.08
CA GLY A 81 5.29 -37.35 -0.52
C GLY A 81 5.31 -36.80 0.91
N LYS A 82 6.52 -36.52 1.43
CA LYS A 82 6.70 -35.88 2.76
C LYS A 82 6.17 -34.45 2.80
N GLU A 83 6.21 -33.73 1.69
CA GLU A 83 5.83 -32.32 1.60
C GLU A 83 4.87 -32.01 0.44
N THR A 84 4.41 -33.04 -0.28
CA THR A 84 3.55 -32.88 -1.46
C THR A 84 2.15 -33.43 -1.20
N ALA A 85 1.16 -32.54 -1.25
CA ALA A 85 -0.26 -32.87 -1.19
C ALA A 85 -0.84 -33.09 -2.58
N HIS A 86 -1.79 -34.01 -2.66
CA HIS A 86 -2.76 -34.13 -3.74
C HIS A 86 -4.05 -33.42 -3.34
N ILE A 87 -4.47 -32.44 -4.13
CA ILE A 87 -5.67 -31.64 -3.87
C ILE A 87 -6.53 -31.52 -5.11
N VAL A 88 -7.83 -31.27 -4.93
CA VAL A 88 -8.73 -30.86 -6.02
C VAL A 88 -9.20 -29.44 -5.78
N VAL A 89 -9.06 -28.59 -6.80
CA VAL A 89 -9.55 -27.22 -6.81
C VAL A 89 -10.40 -27.03 -8.07
N GLY A 90 -11.67 -26.66 -7.92
CA GLY A 90 -12.56 -26.40 -9.06
C GLY A 90 -12.77 -27.58 -10.02
N GLY A 91 -12.58 -28.82 -9.55
CA GLY A 91 -12.75 -30.04 -10.37
C GLY A 91 -11.50 -30.51 -11.10
N ALA A 92 -10.36 -29.82 -10.95
CA ALA A 92 -9.07 -30.28 -11.45
C ALA A 92 -8.17 -30.76 -10.29
N ASP A 93 -7.41 -31.83 -10.54
CA ASP A 93 -6.42 -32.40 -9.63
C ASP A 93 -5.09 -31.64 -9.72
N TYR A 94 -4.49 -31.35 -8.56
CA TYR A 94 -3.20 -30.66 -8.45
C TYR A 94 -2.30 -31.35 -7.41
N TYR A 95 -1.01 -31.35 -7.69
CA TYR A 95 0.04 -31.62 -6.71
C TYR A 95 0.65 -30.30 -6.26
N CYS A 96 0.65 -30.04 -4.95
CA CYS A 96 1.15 -28.81 -4.38
C CYS A 96 2.01 -29.09 -3.14
N ASN A 97 2.96 -28.20 -2.87
CA ASN A 97 3.75 -28.29 -1.66
C ASN A 97 2.95 -27.80 -0.44
N ILE A 98 3.15 -28.47 0.68
CA ILE A 98 2.52 -28.14 1.96
C ILE A 98 3.45 -27.18 2.70
N ASP A 99 2.90 -26.11 3.28
CA ASP A 99 3.67 -25.21 4.13
C ASP A 99 4.29 -26.00 5.30
N PRO A 100 5.63 -25.95 5.51
CA PRO A 100 6.31 -26.66 6.59
C PRO A 100 5.77 -26.36 8.00
N ARG A 101 5.09 -25.24 8.18
CA ARG A 101 4.46 -24.82 9.45
C ARG A 101 3.16 -25.60 9.75
N ILE A 102 2.59 -26.29 8.76
CA ILE A 102 1.35 -27.06 8.91
C ILE A 102 1.68 -28.51 9.28
N PRO A 103 1.30 -28.98 10.48
CA PRO A 103 1.56 -30.37 10.87
C PRO A 103 0.67 -31.33 10.07
N MET A 104 1.29 -32.29 9.38
CA MET A 104 0.63 -33.34 8.58
C MET A 104 -0.47 -34.10 9.33
N ALA A 105 -0.33 -34.26 10.65
CA ALA A 105 -1.33 -34.93 11.49
C ALA A 105 -2.71 -34.24 11.47
N LYS A 106 -2.78 -32.95 11.12
CA LYS A 106 -4.03 -32.20 10.98
C LYS A 106 -4.69 -32.36 9.60
N LEU A 107 -3.95 -32.85 8.59
CA LEU A 107 -4.44 -33.00 7.22
C LEU A 107 -5.07 -34.38 7.03
N LYS A 108 -6.40 -34.44 7.19
CA LYS A 108 -7.20 -35.64 6.87
C LYS A 108 -7.75 -35.56 5.47
N LYS A 109 -7.83 -36.70 4.78
CA LYS A 109 -8.49 -36.80 3.47
C LYS A 109 -9.92 -36.25 3.55
N GLY A 110 -10.31 -35.43 2.58
CA GLY A 110 -11.59 -34.72 2.52
C GLY A 110 -11.61 -33.36 3.24
N THR A 111 -10.52 -32.93 3.88
CA THR A 111 -10.46 -31.62 4.55
C THR A 111 -10.37 -30.51 3.51
N ARG A 112 -11.09 -29.40 3.75
CA ARG A 112 -10.94 -28.18 2.95
C ARG A 112 -9.65 -27.47 3.32
N VAL A 113 -8.82 -27.20 2.32
CA VAL A 113 -7.52 -26.54 2.47
C VAL A 113 -7.51 -25.24 1.69
N LEU A 114 -6.75 -24.29 2.17
CA LEU A 114 -6.59 -22.98 1.56
C LEU A 114 -5.32 -23.01 0.71
N VAL A 115 -5.45 -22.58 -0.55
CA VAL A 115 -4.46 -22.75 -1.61
C VAL A 115 -4.15 -21.38 -2.18
N ASN A 116 -2.87 -21.07 -2.37
CA ASN A 116 -2.43 -19.85 -3.05
C ASN A 116 -2.59 -19.99 -4.57
N GLU A 117 -2.77 -18.88 -5.30
CA GLU A 117 -2.83 -18.87 -6.77
C GLU A 117 -1.49 -19.18 -7.46
N ALA A 118 -0.38 -19.09 -6.72
CA ALA A 118 0.92 -19.52 -7.19
C ALA A 118 0.98 -21.06 -7.28
N PHE A 119 0.39 -21.61 -8.33
CA PHE A 119 0.66 -22.97 -8.77
C PHE A 119 2.02 -22.99 -9.47
N VAL A 120 3.10 -22.99 -8.66
CA VAL A 120 4.47 -23.41 -9.03
C VAL A 120 5.07 -24.15 -7.85
#